data_AF-A0A2M7UZ72-F1
#
_entry.id   AF-A0A2M7UZ72-F1
#
_cell.length_a   1.000
_cell.length_b   1.000
_cell.length_c   1.000
_cell.angle_alpha   90.00
_cell.angle_beta   90.00
_cell.angle_gamma   90.00
#
_symmetry.space_group_name_H-M   'P 1'
#
loop_
_entity.id
_entity.type
_entity.pdbx_description
1 polymer ?
#
loop_
_entity_poly.entity_id
_entity_poly.type
_entity_poly.pdbx_seq_one_letter_code
_entity_poly.pdbx_strand_id
1 'polypeptide(L)'
;MTQDPTNSTEAKARKAMLEMAKEWDKQKKTQHAVEGYEAVIEADPESKEADQAKDALMEIAKRYEQKGKKHSAYYLYHKFAEGRVGNND
;
A
#
# COMPACT_ATOMS: atom_id res chain seq x y z
N MET A 1 9.14 -31.41 5.79
CA MET A 1 8.66 -30.00 5.78
C MET A 1 9.69 -29.17 5.06
N THR A 2 9.53 -29.02 3.74
CA THR A 2 10.38 -28.12 2.95
C THR A 2 9.86 -26.71 3.16
N GLN A 3 10.62 -25.88 3.89
CA GLN A 3 10.40 -24.43 3.83
C GLN A 3 10.80 -24.00 2.42
N ASP A 4 9.83 -23.65 1.59
CA ASP A 4 10.11 -23.16 0.24
C ASP A 4 10.93 -21.86 0.32
N PRO A 5 12.19 -21.85 -0.18
CA PRO A 5 13.09 -20.70 -0.06
C PRO A 5 12.59 -19.45 -0.81
N THR A 6 11.67 -19.63 -1.76
CA THR A 6 10.93 -18.59 -2.48
C THR A 6 10.11 -17.72 -1.53
N ASN A 7 9.41 -18.31 -0.56
CA ASN A 7 8.52 -17.59 0.35
C ASN A 7 9.31 -16.61 1.25
N SER A 8 10.51 -16.99 1.70
CA SER A 8 11.40 -16.09 2.45
C SER A 8 12.00 -14.97 1.61
N THR A 9 12.16 -15.16 0.30
CA THR A 9 12.80 -14.17 -0.58
C THR A 9 11.78 -13.12 -1.00
N GLU A 10 10.57 -13.55 -1.35
CA GLU A 10 9.45 -12.67 -1.68
C GLU A 10 9.00 -11.84 -0.47
N ALA A 11 8.95 -12.42 0.73
CA ALA A 11 8.66 -11.67 1.95
C ALA A 11 9.71 -10.58 2.23
N LYS A 12 11.00 -10.87 2.01
CA LYS A 12 12.08 -9.86 2.14
C LYS A 12 11.95 -8.75 1.09
N ALA A 13 11.60 -9.11 -0.15
CA ALA A 13 11.38 -8.14 -1.22
C ALA A 13 10.20 -7.21 -0.91
N ARG A 14 9.05 -7.76 -0.47
CA ARG A 14 7.89 -6.96 -0.05
C ARG A 14 8.22 -6.03 1.10
N LYS A 15 8.93 -6.52 2.11
CA LYS A 15 9.40 -5.68 3.23
C LYS A 15 10.30 -4.55 2.74
N ALA A 16 11.24 -4.81 1.83
CA ALA A 16 12.11 -3.78 1.27
C ALA A 16 11.31 -2.74 0.45
N MET A 17 10.35 -3.17 -0.36
CA MET A 17 9.45 -2.29 -1.10
C MET A 17 8.63 -1.39 -0.15
N LEU A 18 8.09 -1.96 0.92
CA LEU A 18 7.35 -1.23 1.93
C LEU A 18 8.21 -0.14 2.60
N GLU A 19 9.45 -0.47 2.98
CA GLU A 19 10.35 0.51 3.60
C GLU A 19 10.76 1.62 2.61
N MET A 20 10.95 1.31 1.32
CA MET A 20 11.18 2.33 0.29
C MET A 20 9.97 3.26 0.12
N ALA A 21 8.75 2.71 0.10
CA ALA A 21 7.53 3.52 0.02
C ALA A 21 7.38 4.47 1.22
N LYS A 22 7.66 3.99 2.43
CA LYS A 22 7.72 4.81 3.65
C LYS A 22 8.74 5.94 3.55
N GLU A 23 9.91 5.65 2.99
CA GLU A 23 10.96 6.64 2.82
C GLU A 23 10.57 7.73 1.79
N TRP A 24 9.94 7.35 0.67
CA TRP A 24 9.37 8.31 -0.26
C TRP A 24 8.30 9.20 0.38
N ASP A 25 7.47 8.64 1.26
CA ASP A 25 6.45 9.43 1.97
C ASP A 25 7.09 10.46 2.90
N LYS A 26 8.12 10.07 3.67
CA LYS A 26 8.90 10.98 4.52
C LYS A 26 9.54 12.12 3.71
N GLN A 27 10.03 11.81 2.51
CA GLN A 27 10.58 12.78 1.57
C GLN A 27 9.52 13.64 0.87
N LYS A 28 8.23 13.50 1.23
CA LYS A 28 7.08 14.18 0.59
C LYS A 28 6.93 13.86 -0.90
N LYS A 29 7.55 12.77 -1.38
CA LYS A 29 7.36 12.22 -2.73
C LYS A 29 6.10 11.36 -2.74
N THR A 30 4.96 11.99 -2.45
CA THR A 30 3.72 11.27 -2.14
C THR A 30 3.26 10.36 -3.27
N GLN A 31 3.45 10.74 -4.54
CA GLN A 31 3.10 9.87 -5.67
C GLN A 31 3.92 8.58 -5.69
N HIS A 32 5.24 8.67 -5.52
CA HIS A 32 6.11 7.47 -5.50
C HIS A 32 5.79 6.59 -4.28
N ALA A 33 5.46 7.21 -3.15
CA ALA A 33 5.00 6.49 -1.96
C ALA A 33 3.71 5.71 -2.26
N VAL A 34 2.72 6.34 -2.89
CA VAL A 34 1.46 5.69 -3.28
C VAL A 34 1.72 4.49 -4.18
N GLU A 35 2.47 4.68 -5.26
CA GLU A 35 2.83 3.60 -6.20
C GLU A 35 3.57 2.45 -5.50
N GLY A 36 4.50 2.77 -4.60
CA GLY A 36 5.23 1.76 -3.83
C GLY A 36 4.34 0.97 -2.87
N TYR A 37 3.40 1.61 -2.19
CA TYR A 37 2.45 0.92 -1.33
C TYR A 37 1.48 0.05 -2.14
N GLU A 38 1.02 0.51 -3.29
CA GLU A 38 0.17 -0.28 -4.20
C GLU A 38 0.90 -1.54 -4.68
N ALA A 39 2.18 -1.42 -5.08
CA ALA A 39 2.98 -2.57 -5.49
C ALA A 39 3.17 -3.62 -4.37
N VAL A 40 3.29 -3.19 -3.10
CA VAL A 40 3.35 -4.11 -1.96
C VAL A 40 2.05 -4.89 -1.81
N ILE A 41 0.90 -4.22 -1.97
CA ILE A 41 -0.42 -4.85 -1.88
C ILE A 41 -0.64 -5.82 -3.03
N GLU A 42 -0.30 -5.43 -4.26
CA GLU A 42 -0.44 -6.29 -5.45
C GLU A 42 0.44 -7.54 -5.37
N ALA A 43 1.63 -7.44 -4.77
CA ALA A 43 2.56 -8.55 -4.65
C ALA A 43 2.07 -9.67 -3.70
N ASP A 44 1.39 -9.32 -2.61
CA ASP A 44 0.77 -10.28 -1.69
C ASP A 44 -0.31 -9.58 -0.83
N PRO A 45 -1.58 -9.56 -1.29
CA PRO A 45 -2.66 -8.81 -0.63
C PRO A 45 -2.99 -9.22 0.81
N GLU A 46 -2.62 -10.46 1.19
CA GLU A 46 -2.86 -11.05 2.51
C GLU A 46 -1.65 -10.93 3.45
N SER A 47 -0.54 -10.36 2.96
CA SER A 47 0.66 -10.14 3.79
C SER A 47 0.46 -9.04 4.83
N LYS A 48 1.22 -9.14 5.92
CA LYS A 48 1.32 -8.08 6.93
C LYS A 48 1.84 -6.78 6.34
N GLU A 49 2.76 -6.86 5.39
CA GLU A 49 3.29 -5.72 4.66
C GLU A 49 2.21 -5.03 3.83
N ALA A 50 1.31 -5.80 3.19
CA ALA A 50 0.16 -5.24 2.49
C ALA A 50 -0.77 -4.49 3.45
N ASP A 51 -1.11 -5.05 4.61
CA ASP A 51 -1.93 -4.33 5.59
C ASP A 51 -1.29 -3.01 6.05
N GLN A 52 0.02 -3.01 6.28
CA GLN A 52 0.77 -1.79 6.58
C GLN A 52 0.76 -0.77 5.42
N ALA A 53 0.83 -1.23 4.18
CA ALA A 53 0.72 -0.38 3.01
C ALA A 53 -0.68 0.22 2.85
N LYS A 54 -1.75 -0.56 3.13
CA LYS A 54 -3.14 -0.08 3.13
C LYS A 54 -3.34 1.03 4.17
N ASP A 55 -2.83 0.84 5.39
CA ASP A 55 -2.88 1.85 6.45
C ASP A 55 -2.14 3.14 6.06
N ALA A 56 -0.94 3.01 5.45
CA ALA A 56 -0.17 4.17 5.02
C ALA A 56 -0.88 4.97 3.92
N LEU A 57 -1.50 4.30 2.95
CA LEU A 57 -2.31 4.95 1.92
C LEU A 57 -3.55 5.64 2.50
N MET A 58 -4.19 5.05 3.52
CA MET A 58 -5.29 5.68 4.25
C MET A 58 -4.85 6.98 4.93
N GLU A 59 -3.66 7.00 5.54
CA GLU A 59 -3.09 8.22 6.12
C GLU A 59 -2.74 9.28 5.05
N ILE A 60 -2.27 8.86 3.87
CA ILE A 60 -2.08 9.78 2.73
C ILE A 60 -3.41 10.41 2.31
N ALA A 61 -4.48 9.61 2.20
CA ALA A 61 -5.81 10.09 1.83
C ALA A 61 -6.32 11.16 2.82
N LYS A 62 -6.19 10.90 4.13
CA LYS A 62 -6.52 11.87 5.19
C LYS A 62 -5.71 13.17 5.04
N ARG A 63 -4.40 13.07 4.76
CA ARG A 63 -3.55 14.27 4.53
C ARG A 63 -3.97 15.04 3.28
N TYR A 64 -4.44 14.38 2.23
CA TYR A 64 -4.98 15.05 1.05
C TYR A 64 -6.28 15.77 1.35
N GLU A 65 -7.18 15.16 2.13
CA GLU A 65 -8.41 15.80 2.58
C GLU A 65 -8.13 17.07 3.39
N GLN A 66 -7.24 16.98 4.39
CA GLN A 66 -6.83 18.13 5.22
C GLN A 66 -6.22 19.28 4.41
N LYS A 67 -5.55 18.97 3.28
CA LYS A 67 -4.96 19.98 2.37
C LYS A 67 -5.95 20.48 1.32
N GLY A 68 -7.23 20.10 1.40
CA GLY A 68 -8.25 20.47 0.42
C GLY A 68 -8.13 19.76 -0.92
N LYS A 69 -7.25 18.75 -1.05
CA LYS A 69 -7.07 17.94 -2.27
C LYS A 69 -8.13 16.83 -2.35
N LYS A 70 -9.40 17.25 -2.40
CA LYS A 70 -10.57 16.36 -2.31
C LYS A 70 -10.59 15.26 -3.38
N HIS A 71 -10.19 15.56 -4.62
CA HIS A 71 -10.13 14.54 -5.69
C HIS A 71 -9.11 13.44 -5.41
N SER A 72 -7.90 13.79 -4.94
CA SER A 72 -6.86 12.82 -4.62
C SER A 72 -7.22 11.96 -3.40
N ALA A 73 -7.86 12.56 -2.39
CA ALA A 73 -8.40 11.83 -1.24
C ALA A 73 -9.50 10.86 -1.67
N TYR A 74 -10.47 11.33 -2.47
CA TYR A 74 -11.55 10.50 -3.00
C TYR A 74 -11.02 9.32 -3.81
N TYR A 75 -10.07 9.54 -4.71
CA TYR A 75 -9.47 8.48 -5.52
C TYR A 75 -8.92 7.34 -4.64
N LEU A 76 -8.15 7.68 -3.60
CA LEU A 76 -7.60 6.69 -2.69
C LEU A 76 -8.72 5.99 -1.91
N TYR A 77 -9.67 6.72 -1.31
CA TYR A 77 -10.79 6.11 -0.59
C TYR A 77 -11.63 5.17 -1.46
N HIS A 78 -11.91 5.57 -2.69
CA HIS A 78 -12.69 4.79 -3.63
C HIS A 78 -11.99 3.48 -4.00
N LYS A 79 -10.69 3.55 -4.32
CA LYS A 79 -9.87 2.37 -4.63
C LYS A 79 -9.89 1.35 -3.47
N PHE A 80 -9.88 1.82 -2.22
CA PHE A 80 -10.03 0.96 -1.04
C PHE A 80 -11.43 0.38 -0.83
N ALA A 81 -12.47 1.13 -1.19
CA ALA A 81 -13.85 0.68 -1.06
C ALA A 81 -14.19 -0.37 -2.12
N GLU A 82 -13.78 -0.17 -3.37
CA GLU A 82 -14.05 -1.11 -4.47
C GLU A 82 -13.27 -2.43 -4.32
N GLY A 83 -12.03 -2.37 -3.82
CA GLY A 83 -11.26 -3.58 -3.50
C GLY A 83 -11.88 -4.47 -2.42
N ARG A 84 -12.82 -3.94 -1.61
CA ARG A 84 -13.62 -4.72 -0.63
C ARG A 84 -14.93 -5.28 -1.21
N VAL A 85 -15.40 -4.78 -2.36
CA VAL A 85 -16.71 -5.15 -2.94
C VAL A 85 -16.57 -6.26 -4.00
N GLY A 86 -15.35 -6.55 -4.48
CA GLY A 86 -15.11 -7.57 -5.51
C GLY A 86 -14.92 -9.02 -5.03
N ASN A 87 -14.94 -9.30 -3.73
CA ASN A 87 -14.81 -10.65 -3.17
C ASN A 87 -16.15 -11.12 -2.58
N ASN A 88 -17.14 -11.29 -3.45
CA ASN A 88 -18.38 -12.02 -3.16
C ASN A 88 -18.86 -12.62 -4.48
N ASP A 89 -18.20 -13.69 -4.93
CA ASP A 89 -18.74 -14.69 -5.86
C ASP A 89 -18.14 -16.05 -5.52
#